data_AF-A0A257KZY3-F1
#
_entry.id   AF-A0A257KZY3-F1
#
_cell.length_a   1.000
_cell.length_b   1.000
_cell.length_c   1.000
_cell.angle_alpha   90.00
_cell.angle_beta   90.00
_cell.angle_gamma   90.00
#
_symmetry.space_group_name_H-M   'P 1'
#
loop_
_entity.id
_entity.type
_entity.pdbx_description
1 polymer ?
#
loop_
_entity_poly.entity_id
_entity_poly.type
_entity_poly.pdbx_seq_one_letter_code
_entity_poly.pdbx_strand_id
1 'polypeptide(L)'
;AAATLPASEARWRDAGLREGRSGQSTVLRQVDSFDDYWDSGAQSNTLRPMFNALPEPARLAVKAAVRQRLHAGDGPLPVSARATAVCGVRP
;
A
#
# COMPACT_ATOMS: atom_id res chain seq x y z
N ALA A 1 0.41 -5.36 -10.35
CA ALA A 1 1.25 -4.20 -10.72
C ALA A 1 0.43 -2.94 -10.58
N ALA A 2 1.01 -1.84 -10.08
CA ALA A 2 0.34 -0.54 -10.09
C ALA A 2 0.06 -0.12 -11.54
N ALA A 3 -1.13 0.43 -11.81
CA ALA A 3 -1.46 0.92 -13.14
C ALA A 3 -0.57 2.13 -13.50
N THR A 4 -0.13 2.20 -14.75
CA THR A 4 0.50 3.42 -15.27
C THR A 4 -0.52 4.56 -15.30
N LEU A 5 -0.06 5.82 -15.28
CA LEU A 5 -0.95 6.97 -15.37
C LEU A 5 -1.90 6.90 -16.59
N PRO A 6 -1.43 6.59 -17.82
CA PRO A 6 -2.33 6.45 -18.97
C PRO A 6 -3.34 5.31 -18.82
N ALA A 7 -2.93 4.17 -18.24
CA ALA A 7 -3.82 3.05 -18.00
C ALA A 7 -4.89 3.37 -16.93
N SER A 8 -4.54 4.20 -15.94
CA SER A 8 -5.48 4.72 -14.94
C SER A 8 -6.51 5.63 -15.61
N GLU A 9 -6.07 6.61 -16.40
CA GLU A 9 -6.96 7.55 -17.11
C GLU A 9 -7.92 6.84 -18.07
N ALA A 10 -7.42 5.86 -18.83
CA ALA A 10 -8.25 5.08 -19.74
C ALA A 10 -9.37 4.36 -18.98
N ARG A 11 -9.04 3.65 -17.89
CA ARG A 11 -10.04 2.95 -17.06
C ARG A 11 -11.09 3.88 -16.49
N TRP A 12 -10.69 5.07 -16.03
CA TRP A 12 -11.66 6.03 -15.47
C TRP A 12 -12.54 6.65 -16.54
N ARG A 13 -12.01 6.88 -17.74
CA ARG A 13 -12.80 7.31 -18.90
C ARG A 13 -13.82 6.26 -19.31
N ASP A 14 -13.42 5.00 -19.35
CA ASP A 14 -14.32 3.87 -19.66
C ASP A 14 -15.43 3.73 -18.59
N ALA A 15 -15.13 4.08 -17.33
CA ALA A 15 -16.10 4.15 -16.25
C ALA A 15 -17.01 5.41 -16.28
N GLY A 16 -16.87 6.26 -17.31
CA GLY A 16 -17.70 7.45 -17.52
C GLY A 16 -17.20 8.73 -16.85
N LEU A 17 -15.98 8.73 -16.29
CA LEU A 17 -15.37 9.94 -15.73
C LEU A 17 -14.94 10.87 -16.88
N ARG A 18 -15.52 12.09 -16.92
CA ARG A 18 -15.15 13.15 -17.86
C ARG A 18 -14.08 14.05 -17.27
N GLU A 19 -13.31 14.72 -18.12
CA GLU A 19 -12.23 15.64 -17.72
C GLU A 19 -11.21 14.99 -16.77
N GLY A 20 -11.01 13.68 -16.93
CA GLY A 20 -10.14 12.88 -16.08
C GLY A 20 -8.67 13.29 -16.20
N ARG A 21 -8.03 13.58 -15.07
CA ARG A 21 -6.58 13.80 -14.96
C ARG A 21 -6.01 12.88 -13.88
N SER A 22 -4.88 12.25 -14.17
CA SER A 22 -4.15 11.47 -13.18
C SER A 22 -2.78 12.09 -12.87
N GLY A 23 -2.35 11.98 -11.62
CA GLY A 23 -1.02 12.41 -11.17
C GLY A 23 -0.40 11.39 -10.23
N GLN A 24 0.93 11.32 -10.21
CA GLN A 24 1.67 10.51 -9.24
C GLN A 24 2.29 11.39 -8.18
N SER A 25 2.24 10.93 -6.94
CA SER A 25 2.94 11.53 -5.81
C SER A 25 3.67 10.46 -5.01
N THR A 26 4.77 10.85 -4.40
CA THR A 26 5.43 10.05 -3.37
C THR A 26 4.94 10.56 -2.03
N VAL A 27 4.30 9.67 -1.27
CA VAL A 27 3.91 9.93 0.12
C VAL A 27 5.01 9.39 1.01
N LEU A 28 5.53 10.23 1.89
CA LEU A 28 6.44 9.83 2.97
C LEU A 28 5.69 9.96 4.29
N ARG A 29 5.77 8.91 5.12
CA ARG A 29 5.18 8.89 6.45
C ARG A 29 6.18 8.33 7.45
N GLN A 30 6.19 8.90 8.65
CA GLN A 30 6.79 8.25 9.82
C GLN A 30 5.71 7.45 10.51
N VAL A 31 5.94 6.15 10.71
CA VAL A 31 5.14 5.36 11.65
C VAL A 31 5.92 5.23 12.97
N ASP A 32 5.20 5.12 14.07
CA ASP A 32 5.81 5.20 15.41
C ASP A 32 6.67 3.97 15.72
N SER A 33 6.31 2.81 15.16
CA SER A 33 7.06 1.56 15.33
C SER A 33 6.93 0.60 14.15
N PHE A 34 7.77 -0.44 14.12
CA PHE A 34 7.61 -1.56 13.19
C PHE A 34 6.29 -2.31 13.38
N ASP A 35 5.81 -2.44 14.62
CA ASP A 35 4.58 -3.16 14.91
C ASP A 35 3.36 -2.41 14.36
N ASP A 36 3.33 -1.07 14.47
CA ASP A 36 2.27 -0.26 13.86
C ASP A 36 2.27 -0.38 12.33
N TYR A 37 3.46 -0.40 11.70
CA TYR A 37 3.58 -0.68 10.28
C TYR A 37 3.04 -2.07 9.92
N TRP A 38 3.45 -3.09 10.67
CA TRP A 38 3.06 -4.47 10.43
C TRP A 38 1.54 -4.65 10.54
N ASP A 39 0.93 -4.09 11.59
CA ASP A 39 -0.50 -4.19 11.85
C ASP A 39 -1.33 -3.44 10.81
N SER A 40 -0.82 -2.31 10.30
CA SER A 40 -1.45 -1.60 9.18
C SER A 40 -1.52 -2.47 7.92
N GLY A 41 -0.47 -3.28 7.66
CA GLY A 41 -0.42 -4.22 6.54
C GLY A 41 -1.30 -5.44 6.75
N ALA A 42 -1.38 -5.96 7.98
CA ALA A 42 -2.21 -7.12 8.34
C ALA A 42 -3.72 -6.88 8.12
N GLN A 43 -4.16 -5.63 8.24
CA GLN A 43 -5.54 -5.22 7.99
C GLN A 43 -5.86 -5.02 6.49
N SER A 44 -4.86 -5.06 5.61
CA SER A 44 -5.06 -4.91 4.16
C SER A 44 -5.94 -6.02 3.59
N ASN A 45 -6.97 -5.64 2.81
CA ASN A 45 -7.82 -6.59 2.08
C ASN A 45 -7.02 -7.51 1.14
N THR A 46 -5.85 -7.07 0.67
CA THR A 46 -4.98 -7.86 -0.20
C THR A 46 -4.14 -8.89 0.56
N LEU A 47 -3.62 -8.51 1.73
CA LEU A 47 -2.69 -9.37 2.49
C LEU A 47 -3.38 -10.24 3.54
N ARG A 48 -4.53 -9.79 4.07
CA ARG A 48 -5.29 -10.51 5.10
C ARG A 48 -5.60 -11.97 4.72
N PRO A 49 -6.05 -12.31 3.50
CA PRO A 49 -6.26 -13.71 3.12
C PRO A 49 -4.98 -14.56 3.18
N MET A 50 -3.83 -13.99 2.80
CA MET A 50 -2.54 -14.68 2.85
C MET A 50 -2.11 -14.93 4.29
N PHE A 51 -2.29 -13.96 5.19
CA PHE A 51 -2.00 -14.15 6.61
C PHE A 51 -2.95 -15.15 7.27
N ASN A 52 -4.23 -15.18 6.89
CA ASN A 52 -5.18 -16.14 7.43
C ASN A 52 -4.91 -17.58 6.98
N ALA A 53 -4.25 -17.77 5.83
CA ALA A 53 -3.85 -19.08 5.36
C ALA A 53 -2.61 -19.65 6.08
N LEU A 54 -1.87 -18.81 6.81
CA LEU A 54 -0.65 -19.22 7.51
C LEU A 54 -0.94 -19.54 8.98
N PRO A 55 -0.39 -20.66 9.51
CA PRO A 55 -0.40 -20.90 10.94
C PRO A 55 0.43 -19.86 11.68
N GLU A 56 0.12 -19.62 12.95
CA GLU A 56 0.74 -18.56 13.76
C GLU A 56 2.29 -18.58 13.77
N PRO A 57 2.97 -19.73 13.92
CA PRO A 57 4.43 -19.76 13.88
C PRO A 57 5.01 -19.27 12.54
N ALA A 58 4.35 -19.59 11.42
CA ALA A 58 4.76 -19.12 10.11
C ALA A 58 4.55 -17.61 9.95
N ARG A 59 3.45 -17.07 10.50
CA ARG A 59 3.22 -15.62 10.52
C ARG A 59 4.29 -14.87 11.29
N LEU A 60 4.70 -15.39 12.44
CA LEU A 60 5.77 -14.79 13.25
C LEU A 60 7.11 -14.83 12.52
N ALA A 61 7.43 -15.93 11.83
CA ALA A 61 8.64 -16.04 11.01
C ALA A 61 8.64 -15.01 9.87
N VAL A 62 7.52 -14.82 9.17
CA VAL A 62 7.39 -13.79 8.13
C VAL A 62 7.53 -12.38 8.72
N LYS A 63 6.91 -12.10 9.87
CA LYS A 63 7.05 -10.82 10.57
C LYS A 63 8.52 -10.52 10.90
N ALA A 64 9.25 -11.49 11.45
CA ALA A 64 10.67 -11.36 11.76
C ALA A 64 11.52 -11.11 10.51
N ALA A 65 11.29 -11.87 9.42
CA ALA A 65 12.00 -11.69 8.16
C ALA A 65 11.76 -10.31 7.54
N VAL A 66 10.53 -9.79 7.63
CA VAL A 66 10.18 -8.45 7.15
C VAL A 66 10.85 -7.38 8.00
N ARG A 67 10.87 -7.54 9.34
CA ARG A 67 11.60 -6.63 10.24
C ARG A 67 13.08 -6.53 9.87
N GLN A 68 13.72 -7.67 9.64
CA GLN A 68 15.12 -7.74 9.22
C GLN A 68 15.35 -7.06 7.86
N ARG A 69 14.49 -7.34 6.87
CA ARG A 69 14.61 -6.77 5.53
C ARG A 69 14.43 -5.25 5.51
N LEU A 70 13.61 -4.72 6.41
CA LEU A 70 13.41 -3.28 6.55
C LEU A 70 14.46 -2.61 7.45
N HIS A 71 15.38 -3.38 8.05
CA HIS A 71 16.32 -2.90 9.06
C HIS A 71 15.61 -2.11 10.18
N ALA A 72 14.42 -2.54 10.56
CA ALA A 72 13.59 -1.81 11.51
C ALA A 72 14.10 -2.00 12.94
N GLY A 73 14.57 -0.91 13.54
CA GLY A 73 14.94 -0.83 14.95
C GLY A 73 13.71 -0.75 15.87
N ASP A 74 13.90 -0.21 17.07
CA ASP A 74 12.83 -0.01 18.05
C ASP A 74 12.17 1.38 17.99
N GLY A 75 12.66 2.25 17.09
CA GLY A 75 12.15 3.61 16.90
C GLY A 75 11.27 3.77 15.65
N PRO A 76 10.94 5.03 15.31
CA PRO A 76 10.09 5.33 14.16
C PRO A 76 10.64 4.77 12.85
N LEU A 77 9.74 4.23 12.03
CA LEU A 77 10.08 3.64 10.74
C LEU A 77 9.58 4.56 9.61
N PRO A 78 10.49 5.11 8.77
CA PRO A 78 10.08 5.85 7.58
C PRO A 78 9.51 4.90 6.52
N VAL A 79 8.31 5.21 6.03
CA VAL A 79 7.64 4.46 4.97
C VAL A 79 7.36 5.42 3.82
N SER A 80 7.71 4.99 2.61
CA SER A 80 7.34 5.71 1.39
C SER A 80 6.42 4.86 0.52
N ALA A 81 5.46 5.52 -0.12
CA ALA A 81 4.55 4.89 -1.06
C ALA A 81 4.39 5.78 -2.29
N ARG A 82 4.25 5.16 -3.46
CA ARG A 82 3.83 5.87 -4.67
C ARG A 82 2.32 5.77 -4.77
N ALA A 83 1.65 6.92 -4.73
CA ALA A 83 0.21 7.03 -4.92
C ALA A 83 -0.09 7.59 -6.30
N THR A 84 -1.18 7.11 -6.91
CA THR A 84 -1.78 7.71 -8.09
C THR A 84 -3.08 8.38 -7.65
N ALA A 85 -3.17 9.69 -7.81
CA ALA A 85 -4.39 10.46 -7.61
C ALA A 85 -5.10 10.64 -8.96
N VAL A 86 -6.43 10.53 -8.96
CA VAL A 86 -7.26 10.78 -10.15
C VAL A 86 -8.36 11.75 -9.79
N CYS A 87 -8.61 12.74 -10.64
CA CYS A 87 -9.72 13.68 -10.52
C CYS A 87 -10.47 13.80 -11.84
N GLY A 88 -11.75 14.17 -11.77
CA GLY A 88 -12.63 14.36 -12.92
C GLY A 88 -14.08 14.55 -12.47
N VAL A 89 -15.00 14.67 -13.42
CA VAL A 89 -16.42 14.88 -13.15
C VAL A 89 -17.21 13.67 -13.65
N ARG A 90 -18.08 13.12 -12.80
CA ARG A 90 -19.10 12.17 -13.23
C ARG A 90 -20.38 12.95 -13.56
N PRO A 91 -20.88 12.88 -14.80
CA PRO A 91 -22.13 13.54 -15.20
C PRO A 91 -23.35 13.03 -14.43
#